data_AF-A0A9P8JJS6-F1
#
_entry.id   AF-A0A9P8JJS6-F1
#
_cell.length_a   1.000
_cell.length_b   1.000
_cell.length_c   1.000
_cell.angle_alpha   90.00
_cell.angle_beta   90.00
_cell.angle_gamma   90.00
#
_symmetry.space_group_name_H-M   'P 1'
#
loop_
_entity.id
_entity.type
_entity.pdbx_description
1 polymer ?
#
loop_
_entity_poly.entity_id
_entity_poly.type
_entity_poly.pdbx_seq_one_letter_code
_entity_poly.pdbx_strand_id
1 'polypeptide(L)'
;MHFFAYATASLLAFATSASATFAQVNNNCPVPVWITITNATQQPSQYAIPIDGTYLQERSGVGVAFGLSKTSAYFSPSTAKFTLGFTDSPQDSLLY
;
A
#
# COMPACT_ATOMS: atom_id res chain seq x y z
N MET A 1 -39.09 14.71 -15.46
CA MET A 1 -38.18 14.76 -14.29
C MET A 1 -37.12 13.65 -14.36
N HIS A 2 -36.43 13.50 -15.49
CA HIS A 2 -35.39 12.46 -15.67
C HIS A 2 -33.98 13.04 -15.77
N PHE A 3 -33.81 14.29 -16.20
CA PHE A 3 -32.50 14.91 -16.34
C PHE A 3 -31.78 15.20 -15.00
N PHE A 4 -32.53 15.43 -13.92
CA PHE A 4 -31.95 15.69 -12.60
C PHE A 4 -31.38 14.44 -11.90
N ALA A 5 -31.84 13.24 -12.28
CA ALA A 5 -31.37 11.99 -11.69
C ALA A 5 -30.00 11.55 -12.24
N TYR A 6 -29.68 11.90 -13.49
CA TYR A 6 -28.40 11.54 -14.11
C TYR A 6 -27.23 12.36 -13.56
N ALA A 7 -27.45 13.66 -13.30
CA ALA A 7 -26.39 14.54 -12.79
C ALA A 7 -25.91 14.16 -11.38
N THR A 8 -26.81 13.65 -10.52
CA THR A 8 -26.44 13.22 -9.16
C THR A 8 -25.65 11.92 -9.17
N ALA A 9 -25.97 10.96 -10.05
CA ALA A 9 -25.25 9.71 -10.14
C ALA A 9 -23.77 9.90 -10.58
N SER A 10 -23.50 10.87 -11.45
CA SER A 10 -22.14 11.20 -11.89
C SER A 10 -21.27 11.78 -10.78
N LEU A 11 -21.85 12.58 -9.89
CA LEU A 11 -21.14 13.19 -8.75
C LEU A 11 -20.84 12.17 -7.66
N LEU A 12 -21.75 11.23 -7.40
CA LEU A 12 -21.52 10.13 -6.45
C LEU A 12 -20.45 9.14 -6.95
N ALA A 13 -20.39 8.87 -8.26
CA ALA A 13 -19.36 8.01 -8.84
C ALA A 13 -17.94 8.63 -8.78
N PHE A 14 -17.82 9.96 -8.79
CA PHE A 14 -16.53 10.64 -8.63
C PHE A 14 -16.01 10.60 -7.18
N ALA A 15 -16.91 10.46 -6.21
CA ALA A 15 -16.56 10.39 -4.78
C ALA A 15 -16.09 8.99 -4.34
N THR A 16 -16.40 7.93 -5.10
CA THR A 16 -16.07 6.54 -4.73
C THR A 16 -14.65 6.10 -5.11
N SER A 17 -13.90 6.90 -5.90
CA SER A 17 -12.51 6.60 -6.28
C SER A 17 -11.48 7.18 -5.30
N ALA A 18 -11.79 7.24 -4.01
CA ALA A 18 -10.78 7.45 -2.98
C ALA A 18 -9.95 6.16 -2.83
N SER A 19 -9.09 5.91 -3.81
CA SER A 19 -7.99 4.95 -3.69
C SER A 19 -7.16 5.32 -2.46
N ALA A 20 -6.78 4.32 -1.67
CA ALA A 20 -5.94 4.54 -0.49
C ALA A 20 -4.58 5.10 -0.93
N THR A 21 -4.42 6.43 -0.86
CA THR A 21 -3.26 7.19 -1.37
C THR A 21 -1.97 6.87 -0.62
N PHE A 22 -2.05 6.33 0.59
CA PHE A 22 -0.87 6.13 1.44
C PHE A 22 -0.80 4.70 2.00
N ALA A 23 0.42 4.20 2.11
CA ALA A 23 0.79 3.05 2.93
C ALA A 23 1.41 3.58 4.21
N GLN A 24 0.79 3.28 5.35
CA GLN A 24 1.29 3.64 6.66
C GLN A 24 1.62 2.39 7.45
N VAL A 25 2.76 2.38 8.12
CA VAL A 25 3.18 1.32 9.03
C VAL A 25 3.56 1.94 10.37
N ASN A 26 2.86 1.53 11.41
CA ASN A 26 3.15 1.92 12.79
C ASN A 26 3.82 0.75 13.50
N ASN A 27 5.05 0.95 13.97
CA ASN A 27 5.79 -0.07 14.68
C ASN A 27 5.52 -0.01 16.18
N ASN A 28 4.52 -0.74 16.65
CA ASN A 28 4.24 -0.89 18.08
C ASN A 28 5.01 -2.08 18.72
N CYS A 29 6.01 -2.63 18.04
CA CYS A 29 6.83 -3.72 18.58
C CYS A 29 7.97 -3.15 19.45
N PRO A 30 8.43 -3.88 20.48
CA PRO A 30 9.56 -3.46 21.32
C PRO A 30 10.93 -3.62 20.63
N VAL A 31 10.94 -3.80 19.30
CA VAL A 31 12.13 -3.95 18.46
C VAL A 31 11.91 -3.18 17.16
N PRO A 32 12.98 -2.69 16.51
CA PRO A 32 12.88 -2.15 15.17
C PRO A 32 12.33 -3.21 14.20
N VAL A 33 11.49 -2.76 13.26
CA VAL A 33 11.03 -3.58 12.13
C VAL A 33 11.58 -3.00 10.84
N TRP A 34 11.66 -3.84 9.81
CA TRP A 34 12.22 -3.48 8.53
C TRP A 34 11.10 -3.51 7.49
N ILE A 35 10.97 -2.42 6.73
CA ILE A 35 10.10 -2.35 5.58
C ILE A 35 10.93 -2.48 4.30
N THR A 36 10.52 -3.37 3.41
CA THR A 36 11.10 -3.56 2.08
C THR A 36 10.05 -3.19 1.04
N ILE A 37 10.33 -2.18 0.22
CA ILE A 37 9.44 -1.72 -0.84
C ILE A 37 10.00 -2.20 -2.18
N THR A 38 9.24 -3.02 -2.88
CA THR A 38 9.50 -3.36 -4.27
C THR A 38 8.63 -2.46 -5.13
N ASN A 39 9.25 -1.54 -5.85
CA ASN A 39 8.55 -0.61 -6.73
C ASN A 39 8.16 -1.26 -8.07
N ALA A 40 7.46 -0.53 -8.93
CA ALA A 40 7.05 -0.99 -10.26
C ALA A 40 8.23 -1.44 -11.15
N THR A 41 9.43 -0.90 -10.94
CA THR A 41 10.65 -1.29 -11.66
C THR A 41 11.33 -2.55 -11.09
N GLN A 42 10.68 -3.23 -10.14
CA GLN A 42 11.19 -4.42 -9.44
C GLN A 42 12.50 -4.16 -8.67
N GLN A 43 12.73 -2.90 -8.26
CA GLN A 43 13.90 -2.52 -7.46
C GLN A 43 13.50 -2.45 -5.99
N PRO A 44 14.04 -3.33 -5.12
CA PRO A 44 13.74 -3.31 -3.71
C PRO A 44 14.54 -2.22 -2.99
N SER A 45 13.87 -1.44 -2.14
CA SER A 45 14.47 -0.51 -1.19
C SER A 45 14.10 -0.93 0.23
N GLN A 46 14.99 -0.77 1.20
CA GLN A 46 14.72 -1.19 2.58
C GLN A 46 15.02 -0.09 3.59
N TYR A 47 14.15 0.04 4.59
CA TYR A 47 14.26 1.02 5.66
C TYR A 47 13.95 0.38 7.02
N ALA A 48 14.64 0.84 8.07
CA ALA A 48 14.30 0.48 9.44
C ALA A 48 13.26 1.46 9.99
N ILE A 49 12.23 0.91 10.62
CA ILE A 49 11.23 1.65 11.39
C ILE A 49 11.58 1.44 12.87
N PRO A 50 11.96 2.50 13.60
CA PRO A 50 12.35 2.38 15.01
C PRO A 50 11.16 1.95 15.88
N ILE A 51 11.43 1.63 17.16
CA ILE A 51 10.41 1.34 18.18
C ILE A 51 9.47 2.55 18.29
N ASP A 52 8.17 2.29 18.31
CA ASP A 52 7.09 3.29 18.29
C ASP A 52 7.16 4.27 17.08
N GLY A 53 7.95 3.91 16.07
CA GLY A 53 8.15 4.67 14.86
C GLY A 53 7.02 4.50 13.86
N THR A 54 6.90 5.46 12.95
CA THR A 54 5.93 5.40 11.84
C THR A 54 6.66 5.56 10.52
N TYR A 55 6.29 4.74 9.54
CA TYR A 55 6.67 4.93 8.14
C TYR A 55 5.42 5.27 7.34
N LEU A 56 5.53 6.28 6.47
CA LEU A 56 4.46 6.71 5.59
C LEU A 56 5.02 6.88 4.19
N GLN A 57 4.36 6.28 3.20
CA GLN A 57 4.73 6.44 1.80
C GLN A 57 3.49 6.57 0.94
N GLU A 58 3.55 7.45 -0.05
CA GLU A 58 2.53 7.54 -1.09
C GLU A 58 2.52 6.26 -1.92
N ARG A 59 1.33 5.68 -2.06
CA ARG A 59 1.07 4.53 -2.90
C ARG A 59 0.88 5.04 -4.32
N SER A 60 1.89 4.81 -5.16
CA SER A 60 1.80 5.12 -6.59
C SER A 60 2.38 3.99 -7.44
N GLY A 61 1.64 3.59 -8.46
CA GLY A 61 2.11 2.74 -9.55
C GLY A 61 1.53 1.32 -9.56
N VAL A 62 1.94 0.55 -10.57
CA VAL A 62 1.43 -0.81 -10.84
C VAL A 62 2.41 -1.85 -10.31
N GLY A 63 1.90 -2.84 -9.57
CA GLY A 63 2.69 -3.98 -9.09
C GLY A 63 3.70 -3.63 -7.99
N VAL A 64 3.34 -2.71 -7.09
CA VAL A 64 4.15 -2.34 -5.93
C VAL A 64 3.88 -3.31 -4.78
N ALA A 65 4.91 -3.67 -4.02
CA ALA A 65 4.77 -4.50 -2.84
C ALA A 65 5.48 -3.91 -1.62
N PHE A 66 4.82 -3.96 -0.48
CA PHE A 66 5.36 -3.57 0.82
C PHE A 66 5.55 -4.82 1.67
N GLY A 67 6.80 -5.16 1.93
CA GLY A 67 7.22 -6.24 2.80
C GLY A 67 7.57 -5.73 4.20
N LEU A 68 7.18 -6.45 5.24
CA LEU A 68 7.54 -6.20 6.62
C LEU A 68 8.21 -7.42 7.24
N SER A 69 9.34 -7.21 7.90
CA SER A 69 10.07 -8.25 8.64
C SER A 69 10.65 -7.69 9.94
N LYS A 70 10.89 -8.59 10.91
CA LYS A 70 11.58 -8.22 12.17
C LYS A 70 13.10 -8.11 12.01
N THR A 71 13.64 -8.47 10.84
CA THR A 71 15.07 -8.48 10.54
C THR A 71 15.32 -7.80 9.19
N SER A 72 16.54 -7.33 8.94
CA SER A 72 16.95 -6.77 7.64
C SER A 72 17.07 -7.84 6.54
N ALA A 73 17.09 -9.13 6.90
CA ALA A 73 17.24 -10.24 5.97
C ALA A 73 15.92 -10.62 5.26
N TYR A 74 15.27 -9.65 4.61
CA TYR A 74 13.94 -9.81 4.01
C TYR A 74 13.85 -10.96 2.98
N PHE A 75 14.90 -11.15 2.18
CA PHE A 75 14.95 -12.20 1.15
C PHE A 75 15.37 -13.58 1.68
N SER A 76 15.55 -13.73 2.99
CA SER A 76 15.87 -15.02 3.60
C SER A 76 14.65 -15.97 3.64
N PRO A 77 14.84 -17.27 3.40
CA PRO A 77 13.77 -18.28 3.56
C PRO A 77 13.42 -18.52 5.03
N SER A 78 14.30 -18.18 5.98
CA SER A 78 14.08 -18.40 7.42
C SER A 78 13.45 -17.20 8.13
N THR A 79 13.20 -16.09 7.43
CA THR A 79 12.63 -14.88 8.02
C THR A 79 11.14 -14.82 7.72
N ALA A 80 10.32 -14.82 8.77
CA ALA A 80 8.90 -14.55 8.66
C ALA A 80 8.69 -13.13 8.13
N LYS A 81 7.87 -13.02 7.08
CA LYS A 81 7.57 -11.77 6.39
C LYS A 81 6.09 -11.64 6.12
N PHE A 82 5.60 -10.43 6.27
CA PHE A 82 4.27 -10.02 5.84
C PHE A 82 4.42 -9.17 4.59
N THR A 83 3.59 -9.39 3.57
CA THR A 83 3.68 -8.66 2.30
C THR A 83 2.30 -8.18 1.88
N LEU A 84 2.21 -6.89 1.57
CA LEU A 84 1.04 -6.26 0.99
C LEU A 84 1.34 -5.86 -0.45
N GLY A 85 0.61 -6.45 -1.39
CA GLY A 85 0.62 -6.03 -2.78
C GLY A 85 -0.35 -4.88 -3.03
N PHE A 86 0.00 -4.02 -3.96
CA PHE A 86 -0.79 -2.88 -4.38
C PHE A 86 -0.56 -2.60 -5.87
N THR A 87 -1.62 -2.19 -6.55
CA THR A 87 -1.54 -1.70 -7.92
C THR A 87 -2.56 -0.59 -8.15
N ASP A 88 -2.13 0.49 -8.79
CA ASP A 88 -2.99 1.56 -9.34
C ASP A 88 -3.36 1.27 -10.80
N SER A 89 -3.84 0.05 -11.10
CA SER A 89 -4.34 -0.22 -12.44
C SER A 89 -5.83 0.16 -12.50
N PRO A 90 -6.28 0.99 -13.47
CA PRO A 90 -7.70 1.25 -13.67
C PRO A 90 -8.49 0.01 -14.09
N GLN A 91 -7.81 -1.09 -14.42
CA GLN A 91 -8.40 -2.40 -14.71
C GLN A 91 -8.47 -3.30 -13.47
N ASP A 92 -7.90 -2.89 -12.33
CA ASP A 92 -7.99 -3.60 -11.06
C ASP A 92 -9.31 -3.22 -10.37
N SER A 93 -10.42 -3.42 -11.08
CA SER A 93 -11.73 -3.43 -10.45
C SER A 93 -11.75 -4.65 -9.53
N LEU A 94 -11.55 -4.43 -8.22
CA LEU A 94 -11.92 -5.42 -7.22
C LEU A 94 -13.39 -5.78 -7.48
N LEU A 95 -13.61 -6.96 -8.03
CA LEU A 95 -14.92 -7.58 -8.18
C LEU A 95 -15.48 -7.77 -6.76
N TYR A 96 -16.24 -6.78 -6.30
CA TYR A 96 -17.13 -6.89 -5.15
C TYR A 96 -18.50 -7.35 -5.63
#